data_AF-A0A0E2H712-F1
#
_entry.id   AF-A0A0E2H712-F1
#
_cell.length_a   1.000
_cell.length_b   1.000
_cell.length_c   1.000
_cell.angle_alpha   90.00
_cell.angle_beta   90.00
_cell.angle_gamma   90.00
#
_symmetry.space_group_name_H-M   'P 1'
#
loop_
_entity.id
_entity.type
_entity.pdbx_description
1 polymer ?
#
loop_
_entity_poly.entity_id
_entity_poly.type
_entity_poly.pdbx_seq_one_letter_code
_entity_poly.pdbx_strand_id
1 'polypeptide(L)'
;MSQIASFYLLKDGQRQELSNGDCSGVVYMAIWDWCESELDLDVRFPAPQTEDTLDCALLERDLAYNMLAALREWDLPELAAEIAPDWDLPTEAVQSGLETLRSHLELVRGDVALLYEML
;
A
#
# COMPACT_ATOMS: atom_id res chain seq x y z
N MET A 1 7.11 19.43 -2.08
CA MET A 1 5.71 19.06 -1.80
C MET A 1 5.78 17.80 -0.96
N SER A 2 5.06 17.73 0.15
CA SER A 2 5.06 16.52 0.99
C SER A 2 4.14 15.52 0.33
N GLN A 3 4.68 14.41 -0.18
CA GLN A 3 3.86 13.34 -0.76
C GLN A 3 3.11 12.65 0.38
N ILE A 4 1.79 12.77 0.39
CA ILE A 4 0.93 12.21 1.43
C ILE A 4 0.33 10.92 0.89
N ALA A 5 0.57 9.82 1.60
CA ALA A 5 -0.17 8.59 1.39
C ALA A 5 -1.51 8.65 2.15
N SER A 6 -2.58 8.27 1.47
CA SER A 6 -3.92 8.12 2.02
C SER A 6 -4.46 6.73 1.68
N PHE A 7 -5.15 6.12 2.65
CA PHE A 7 -5.77 4.81 2.51
C PHE A 7 -7.27 4.91 2.75
N TYR A 8 -8.06 4.18 1.98
CA TYR A 8 -9.52 4.17 2.10
C TYR A 8 -10.06 2.75 1.98
N LEU A 9 -10.96 2.36 2.89
CA LEU A 9 -11.84 1.22 2.66
C LEU A 9 -13.02 1.67 1.81
N LEU A 10 -13.24 0.99 0.71
CA LEU A 10 -14.37 1.19 -0.18
C LEU A 10 -15.42 0.13 0.10
N LYS A 11 -16.65 0.56 0.44
CA LYS A 11 -17.79 -0.33 0.62
C LYS A 11 -19.09 0.38 0.26
N ASP A 12 -19.94 -0.24 -0.56
CA ASP A 12 -21.27 0.31 -0.91
C ASP A 12 -21.25 1.78 -1.40
N GLY A 13 -20.19 2.18 -2.12
CA GLY A 13 -19.99 3.55 -2.59
C GLY A 13 -19.54 4.56 -1.52
N GLN A 14 -19.30 4.10 -0.29
CA GLN A 14 -18.70 4.90 0.78
C GLN A 14 -17.19 4.70 0.84
N ARG A 15 -16.48 5.76 1.24
CA ARG A 15 -15.05 5.76 1.52
C ARG A 15 -14.83 5.98 3.01
N GLN A 16 -14.13 5.07 3.66
CA GLN A 16 -13.67 5.25 5.05
C GLN A 16 -12.15 5.40 5.05
N GLU A 17 -11.66 6.57 5.46
CA GLU A 17 -10.23 6.85 5.57
C GLU A 17 -9.57 6.01 6.67
N LEU A 18 -8.35 5.56 6.39
CA LEU A 18 -7.47 4.85 7.29
C LEU A 18 -6.18 5.67 7.50
N SER A 19 -5.54 5.48 8.66
CA SER A 19 -4.26 6.11 8.96
C SER A 19 -3.18 5.62 8.00
N ASN A 20 -2.26 6.47 7.58
CA ASN A 20 -1.07 6.07 6.82
C ASN A 20 0.09 5.61 7.72
N GLY A 21 -0.16 5.36 9.01
CA GLY A 21 0.83 4.85 9.95
C GLY A 21 2.01 5.81 10.17
N ASP A 22 1.76 7.11 10.01
CA ASP A 22 2.78 8.18 10.07
C ASP A 22 3.95 8.00 9.07
N CYS A 23 3.74 7.17 8.03
CA CYS A 23 4.72 6.93 6.97
C CYS A 23 4.50 7.89 5.79
N SER A 24 5.58 8.23 5.09
CA SER A 24 5.52 9.13 3.92
C SER A 24 4.95 8.44 2.68
N GLY A 25 4.47 9.22 1.71
CA GLY A 25 4.07 8.70 0.39
C GLY A 25 5.17 7.86 -0.29
N VAL A 26 6.43 8.30 -0.20
CA VAL A 26 7.60 7.62 -0.78
C VAL A 26 7.78 6.21 -0.21
N VAL A 27 7.53 6.00 1.09
CA VAL A 27 7.61 4.65 1.68
C VAL A 27 6.63 3.71 0.99
N TYR A 28 5.40 4.16 0.78
CA TYR A 28 4.39 3.35 0.11
C TYR A 28 4.67 3.16 -1.37
N MET A 29 5.23 4.16 -2.06
CA MET A 29 5.72 3.98 -3.44
C MET A 29 6.76 2.86 -3.54
N ALA A 30 7.73 2.83 -2.63
CA ALA A 30 8.77 1.80 -2.60
C ALA A 30 8.17 0.40 -2.36
N ILE A 31 7.21 0.30 -1.44
CA ILE A 31 6.49 -0.94 -1.17
C ILE A 31 5.70 -1.39 -2.42
N TRP A 32 4.99 -0.47 -3.09
CA TRP A 32 4.24 -0.80 -4.30
C TRP A 32 5.13 -1.22 -5.46
N ASP A 33 6.24 -0.52 -5.68
CA ASP A 33 7.23 -0.84 -6.71
C ASP A 33 7.82 -2.25 -6.54
N TRP A 34 8.12 -2.62 -5.30
CA TRP A 34 8.57 -3.96 -4.97
C TRP A 34 7.46 -5.01 -5.17
N CYS A 35 6.22 -4.71 -4.77
CA CYS A 35 5.10 -5.62 -4.95
C CYS A 35 4.76 -5.86 -6.43
N GLU A 36 4.87 -4.85 -7.29
CA GLU A 36 4.72 -5.02 -8.74
C GLU A 36 5.81 -5.91 -9.33
N SER A 37 7.04 -5.75 -8.87
CA SER A 37 8.20 -6.49 -9.37
C SER A 37 8.20 -7.96 -8.91
N GLU A 38 7.92 -8.22 -7.64
CA GLU A 38 8.07 -9.56 -7.04
C GLU A 38 6.77 -10.38 -7.02
N LEU A 39 5.61 -9.72 -6.91
CA LEU A 39 4.32 -10.42 -6.85
C LEU A 39 3.55 -10.40 -8.16
N ASP A 40 4.07 -9.75 -9.20
CA ASP A 40 3.40 -9.58 -10.51
C ASP A 40 1.96 -9.06 -10.34
N LEU A 41 1.76 -8.16 -9.36
CA LEU A 41 0.45 -7.59 -9.05
C LEU A 41 0.24 -6.30 -9.82
N ASP A 42 -0.67 -6.33 -10.79
CA ASP A 42 -1.16 -5.13 -11.47
C ASP A 42 -2.18 -4.40 -10.58
N VAL A 43 -1.70 -3.76 -9.51
CA VAL A 43 -2.53 -3.02 -8.54
C VAL A 43 -2.67 -1.55 -8.89
N ARG A 44 -1.70 -1.00 -9.63
CA ARG A 44 -1.69 0.40 -10.03
C ARG A 44 -2.65 0.61 -11.20
N PHE A 45 -3.48 1.63 -11.08
CA PHE A 45 -4.33 2.07 -12.17
C PHE A 45 -4.14 3.58 -12.36
N PRO A 46 -4.32 4.10 -13.58
CA PRO A 46 -4.16 5.52 -13.82
C PRO A 46 -5.07 6.30 -12.87
N ALA A 47 -4.46 7.22 -12.10
CA ALA A 47 -5.14 7.99 -11.08
C ALA A 47 -6.44 8.64 -11.62
N PRO A 48 -7.58 8.55 -10.90
CA PRO A 48 -8.80 9.25 -11.31
C PRO A 48 -8.65 10.78 -11.13
N GLN A 49 -8.46 11.50 -12.24
CA GLN A 49 -8.92 12.86 -12.59
C GLN A 49 -8.85 14.05 -11.58
N THR A 50 -8.16 13.97 -10.44
CA THR A 50 -7.80 15.17 -9.67
C THR A 50 -6.35 15.57 -9.98
N GLU A 51 -6.10 16.86 -10.21
CA GLU A 51 -4.81 17.38 -10.72
C GLU A 51 -3.60 17.04 -9.84
N ASP A 52 -3.82 16.66 -8.57
CA ASP A 52 -2.77 16.47 -7.57
C ASP A 52 -2.46 14.99 -7.25
N THR A 53 -3.17 14.02 -7.81
CA THR A 53 -2.94 12.60 -7.47
C THR A 53 -1.81 12.00 -8.30
N LEU A 54 -0.75 11.57 -7.61
CA LEU A 54 0.50 11.10 -8.20
C LEU A 54 0.54 9.58 -8.42
N ASP A 55 -0.07 8.79 -7.54
CA ASP A 55 -0.13 7.32 -7.65
C ASP A 55 -1.43 6.78 -7.02
N CYS A 56 -1.96 5.69 -7.57
CA CYS A 56 -3.18 5.04 -7.12
C CYS A 56 -3.06 3.52 -7.21
N ALA A 57 -3.44 2.81 -6.14
CA ALA A 57 -3.54 1.37 -6.14
C ALA A 57 -4.89 0.90 -5.56
N LEU A 58 -5.55 -0.04 -6.24
CA LEU A 58 -6.85 -0.57 -5.82
C LEU A 58 -6.73 -2.07 -5.61
N LEU A 59 -6.92 -2.49 -4.37
CA LEU A 59 -6.87 -3.88 -3.97
C LEU A 59 -8.29 -4.34 -3.67
N GLU A 60 -8.92 -4.89 -4.71
CA GLU A 60 -10.14 -5.67 -4.56
C GLU A 60 -9.86 -6.94 -3.75
N ARG A 61 -10.94 -7.61 -3.29
CA ARG A 61 -10.84 -8.74 -2.36
C ARG A 61 -9.75 -9.74 -2.75
N ASP A 62 -9.83 -10.35 -3.92
CA ASP A 62 -8.93 -11.45 -4.28
C ASP A 62 -7.46 -11.01 -4.31
N LEU A 63 -7.21 -9.80 -4.81
CA LEU A 63 -5.89 -9.18 -4.85
C LEU A 63 -5.35 -8.87 -3.46
N ALA A 64 -6.18 -8.26 -2.60
CA ALA A 64 -5.83 -7.97 -1.22
C ALA A 64 -5.53 -9.25 -0.42
N TYR A 65 -6.29 -10.32 -0.66
CA TYR A 65 -6.07 -11.62 -0.03
C TYR A 65 -4.75 -12.25 -0.48
N ASN A 66 -4.43 -12.21 -1.77
CA ASN A 66 -3.15 -12.72 -2.29
C ASN A 66 -1.97 -11.94 -1.72
N MET A 67 -2.06 -10.61 -1.71
CA MET A 67 -1.03 -9.75 -1.13
C MET A 67 -0.85 -9.99 0.37
N LEU A 68 -1.95 -10.10 1.13
CA LEU A 68 -1.91 -10.40 2.56
C LEU A 68 -1.31 -11.78 2.84
N ALA A 69 -1.58 -12.78 1.99
CA ALA A 69 -0.98 -14.09 2.12
C ALA A 69 0.54 -14.02 1.92
N ALA A 70 1.01 -13.34 0.87
CA ALA A 70 2.44 -13.14 0.62
C ALA A 70 3.13 -12.40 1.79
N LEU A 71 2.56 -11.26 2.24
CA LEU A 71 3.09 -10.49 3.37
C LEU A 71 3.06 -11.24 4.72
N ARG A 72 2.28 -12.31 4.84
CA ARG A 72 2.28 -13.18 6.03
C ARG A 72 3.33 -14.28 5.98
N GLU A 73 3.74 -14.68 4.79
CA GLU A 73 4.80 -15.68 4.61
C GLU A 73 6.19 -15.06 4.76
N TRP A 74 6.32 -13.76 4.44
CA TRP A 74 7.59 -13.05 4.57
C TRP A 74 7.87 -12.47 5.96
N ASP A 75 9.16 -12.43 6.29
CA ASP A 75 9.67 -11.69 7.43
C ASP A 75 9.71 -10.20 7.06
N LEU A 76 8.80 -9.39 7.65
CA LEU A 76 8.69 -7.97 7.32
C LEU A 76 9.98 -7.17 7.59
N PRO A 77 10.70 -7.39 8.70
CA PRO A 77 12.05 -6.85 8.87
C PRO A 77 13.03 -7.17 7.74
N GLU A 78 13.11 -8.42 7.29
CA GLU A 78 13.99 -8.80 6.17
C GLU A 78 13.57 -8.11 4.88
N LEU A 79 12.27 -8.11 4.60
CA LEU A 79 11.70 -7.45 3.43
C LEU A 79 11.97 -5.94 3.44
N ALA A 80 11.81 -5.29 4.60
CA ALA A 80 12.12 -3.88 4.74
C ALA A 80 13.59 -3.57 4.48
N ALA A 81 14.50 -4.47 4.90
CA ALA A 81 15.93 -4.34 4.65
C ALA A 81 16.32 -4.54 3.17
N GLU A 82 15.48 -5.26 2.41
CA GLU A 82 15.62 -5.41 0.96
C GLU A 82 15.13 -4.18 0.19
N ILE A 83 13.95 -3.64 0.53
CA ILE A 83 13.33 -2.51 -0.18
C ILE A 83 14.04 -1.17 0.13
N ALA A 84 14.41 -0.96 1.40
CA ALA A 84 14.87 0.34 1.87
C ALA A 84 16.11 0.92 1.13
N PRO A 85 17.16 0.13 0.81
CA PRO A 85 18.34 0.63 0.12
C PRO A 85 18.08 1.16 -1.28
N ASP A 86 17.14 0.58 -2.02
CA ASP A 86 16.86 0.95 -3.41
C ASP A 86 16.25 2.36 -3.52
N TRP A 87 15.62 2.83 -2.45
CA TRP A 87 14.94 4.12 -2.37
C TRP A 87 15.59 5.11 -1.39
N ASP A 88 16.74 4.78 -0.80
CA ASP A 88 17.44 5.57 0.23
C ASP A 88 16.52 5.91 1.44
N LEU A 89 15.72 4.94 1.86
CA LEU A 89 14.76 5.08 2.97
C LEU A 89 15.28 4.43 4.26
N PRO A 90 14.82 4.89 5.45
CA PRO A 90 15.07 4.16 6.69
C PRO A 90 14.33 2.82 6.69
N THR A 91 15.03 1.73 7.02
CA THR A 91 14.44 0.38 7.11
C THR A 91 13.26 0.34 8.07
N GLU A 92 13.33 1.04 9.21
CA GLU A 92 12.25 1.09 10.18
C GLU A 92 10.99 1.77 9.63
N ALA A 93 11.15 2.78 8.75
CA ALA A 93 10.03 3.44 8.11
C ALA A 93 9.35 2.51 7.10
N VAL A 94 10.14 1.76 6.32
CA VAL A 94 9.61 0.76 5.38
C VAL A 94 8.89 -0.36 6.12
N GLN A 95 9.48 -0.87 7.20
CA GLN A 95 8.84 -1.90 8.04
C GLN A 95 7.51 -1.40 8.62
N SER A 96 7.48 -0.18 9.18
CA SER A 96 6.24 0.42 9.70
C SER A 96 5.17 0.58 8.60
N GLY A 97 5.58 0.95 7.38
CA GLY A 97 4.71 1.01 6.21
C GLY A 97 4.13 -0.36 5.84
N LEU A 98 4.97 -1.40 5.81
CA LEU A 98 4.55 -2.79 5.55
C LEU A 98 3.58 -3.31 6.62
N GLU A 99 3.84 -3.03 7.90
CA GLU A 99 2.97 -3.41 9.01
C GLU A 99 1.61 -2.70 8.95
N THR A 100 1.61 -1.42 8.58
CA THR A 100 0.40 -0.63 8.36
C THR A 100 -0.41 -1.18 7.20
N LEU A 101 0.24 -1.41 6.06
CA LEU A 101 -0.39 -1.99 4.87
C LEU A 101 -0.99 -3.38 5.18
N ARG A 102 -0.24 -4.26 5.85
CA ARG A 102 -0.73 -5.57 6.28
C ARG A 102 -1.99 -5.45 7.13
N SER A 103 -1.99 -4.52 8.09
CA SER A 103 -3.15 -4.26 8.96
C SER A 103 -4.37 -3.77 8.18
N HIS A 104 -4.17 -2.96 7.14
CA HIS A 104 -5.27 -2.52 6.27
C HIS A 104 -5.83 -3.66 5.41
N LEU A 105 -4.96 -4.51 4.85
CA LEU A 105 -5.38 -5.66 4.06
C LEU A 105 -6.23 -6.64 4.88
N GLU A 106 -5.99 -6.77 6.18
CA GLU A 106 -6.81 -7.61 7.08
C GLU A 106 -8.26 -7.12 7.25
N LEU A 107 -8.51 -5.84 6.97
CA LEU A 107 -9.84 -5.22 6.97
C LEU A 107 -10.60 -5.48 5.67
N VAL A 108 -9.91 -5.88 4.60
CA VAL A 108 -10.52 -6.20 3.29
C VAL A 108 -11.21 -7.55 3.39
N ARG A 109 -12.51 -7.51 3.70
CA ARG A 109 -13.36 -8.69 3.84
C ARG A 109 -14.70 -8.43 3.17
N GLY A 110 -15.30 -9.47 2.62
CA GLY A 110 -16.60 -9.29 1.98
C GLY A 110 -16.47 -8.40 0.73
N ASP A 111 -17.44 -7.54 0.52
CA ASP A 111 -17.54 -6.58 -0.58
C ASP A 111 -16.66 -5.32 -0.41
N VAL A 112 -15.73 -5.34 0.54
CA VAL A 112 -14.79 -4.24 0.80
C VAL A 112 -13.59 -4.33 -0.14
N ALA A 113 -13.12 -3.19 -0.64
CA ALA A 113 -11.83 -3.03 -1.31
C ALA A 113 -10.96 -2.01 -0.56
N LEU A 114 -9.63 -2.12 -0.70
CA LEU A 114 -8.68 -1.13 -0.19
C LEU A 114 -8.19 -0.25 -1.33
N LEU A 115 -8.32 1.06 -1.16
CA LEU A 115 -7.79 2.06 -2.09
C LEU A 115 -6.62 2.78 -1.41
N TYR A 116 -5.52 2.90 -2.15
CA TYR A 116 -4.40 3.77 -1.83
C TYR A 116 -4.36 4.91 -2.84
N GLU A 117 -4.18 6.13 -2.33
CA GLU A 117 -3.97 7.34 -3.12
C GLU A 117 -2.73 8.07 -2.58
N MET A 118 -1.88 8.56 -3.48
CA MET A 118 -0.78 9.46 -3.16
C MET A 118 -1.05 10.84 -3.74
N LEU A 119 -0.98 11.86 -2.89
CA LEU A 119 -1.15 13.29 -3.23
C LEU A 119 0.19 14.03 -3.08
#